data_AF-A0A2H0LIQ5-F1
#
_entry.id   AF-A0A2H0LIQ5-F1
#
_cell.length_a   1.000
_cell.length_b   1.000
_cell.length_c   1.000
_cell.angle_alpha   90.00
_cell.angle_beta   90.00
_cell.angle_gamma   90.00
#
_symmetry.space_group_name_H-M   'P 1'
#
loop_
_entity.id
_entity.type
_entity.pdbx_description
1 polymer ?
#
loop_
_entity_poly.entity_id
_entity_poly.type
_entity_poly.pdbx_seq_one_letter_code
_entity_poly.pdbx_strand_id
1 'polypeptide(L)'
;PCFPGTFEDDPVRIVRAFRFAAQLEFQLDRSASPLMAAAVAKLSQVAVERIVEELLAIFHTDRAAPAVHGLNALGALDLIIPELSLGRGVEQGGFHHLDVLGHQLEAVVQSDRILLDCAEFSEPLRAPVMRYCAQELSERHSRKALIKLSALIHDVGKPARRTVEPDGEVWFLGHEETGAELAAGIVQRLRLSNREGDMVCKMVRHHLRPGFLSREPQITRRAMYRFFKDLGDDGPACLLTWWADRMATRGPKSRLDQVDQQRAKLEELLSAYFFRAQEVVKPPRLLGGNQLMAALGLRPGPQVGELLALIEEAQAEGRITSAEEALALARQHVKAAS
;
A
#
# COMPACT_ATOMS: atom_id res chain seq x y z
N PRO A 1 26.08 28.91 8.05
CA PRO A 1 26.27 29.15 9.50
C PRO A 1 25.11 28.55 10.30
N CYS A 2 25.39 27.85 11.40
CA CYS A 2 24.37 27.44 12.35
C CYS A 2 24.07 28.62 13.31
N PHE A 3 22.82 29.07 13.37
CA PHE A 3 22.37 30.12 14.28
C PHE A 3 20.92 29.84 14.71
N PRO A 4 20.45 30.41 15.84
CA PRO A 4 19.15 30.06 16.43
C PRO A 4 17.94 30.22 15.50
N GLY A 5 17.93 31.23 14.63
CA GLY A 5 16.85 31.50 13.68
C GLY A 5 16.84 30.61 12.43
N THR A 6 17.73 29.61 12.33
CA THR A 6 17.91 28.82 11.10
C THR A 6 16.62 28.14 10.62
N PHE A 7 15.78 27.64 11.53
CA PHE A 7 14.51 27.00 11.19
C PHE A 7 13.39 28.00 10.93
N GLU A 8 13.48 29.21 11.50
CA GLU A 8 12.50 30.25 11.24
C GLU A 8 12.64 30.86 9.84
N ASP A 9 13.89 31.01 9.37
CA ASP A 9 14.19 31.58 8.05
C ASP A 9 13.85 30.64 6.91
N ASP A 10 13.97 29.32 7.12
CA ASP A 10 13.60 28.30 6.13
C ASP A 10 13.03 27.06 6.84
N PRO A 11 11.71 27.04 7.14
CA PRO A 11 11.07 26.01 7.95
C PRO A 11 11.21 24.59 7.40
N VAL A 12 11.41 24.43 6.10
CA VAL A 12 11.67 23.11 5.49
C VAL A 12 12.91 22.42 6.07
N ARG A 13 13.84 23.20 6.66
CA ARG A 13 15.03 22.68 7.34
C ARG A 13 14.68 21.74 8.50
N ILE A 14 13.48 21.85 9.07
CA ILE A 14 12.98 20.90 10.08
C ILE A 14 12.90 19.50 9.47
N VAL A 15 12.18 19.35 8.35
CA VAL A 15 12.05 18.06 7.65
C VAL A 15 13.40 17.58 7.14
N ARG A 16 14.21 18.50 6.59
CA ARG A 16 15.56 18.20 6.12
C ARG A 16 16.50 17.69 7.23
N ALA A 17 16.37 18.21 8.45
CA ALA A 17 17.16 17.76 9.59
C ALA A 17 16.86 16.29 9.92
N PHE A 18 15.57 15.91 9.93
CA PHE A 18 15.17 14.51 10.09
C PHE A 18 15.58 13.64 8.91
N ARG A 19 15.52 14.15 7.67
CA ARG A 19 16.07 13.44 6.50
C ARG A 19 17.56 13.16 6.66
N PHE A 20 18.36 14.16 7.03
CA PHE A 20 19.80 13.94 7.22
C PHE A 20 20.08 12.96 8.35
N ALA A 21 19.34 13.04 9.46
CA ALA A 21 19.48 12.09 10.56
C ALA A 21 19.16 10.64 10.12
N ALA A 22 18.12 10.46 9.31
CA ALA A 22 17.77 9.14 8.75
C ALA A 22 18.82 8.64 7.73
N GLN A 23 19.27 9.51 6.83
CA GLN A 23 20.18 9.16 5.73
C GLN A 23 21.62 8.91 6.19
N LEU A 24 22.10 9.69 7.17
CA LEU A 24 23.48 9.63 7.68
C LEU A 24 23.56 8.93 9.05
N GLU A 25 22.44 8.38 9.52
CA GLU A 25 22.32 7.56 10.73
C GLU A 25 22.82 8.20 12.03
N PHE A 26 22.66 9.53 12.17
CA PHE A 26 23.01 10.25 13.40
C PHE A 26 21.76 10.65 14.21
N GLN A 27 21.98 11.06 15.46
CA GLN A 27 20.94 11.64 16.31
C GLN A 27 21.02 13.17 16.30
N LEU A 28 19.86 13.83 16.14
CA LEU A 28 19.79 15.28 16.26
C LEU A 28 20.13 15.71 17.69
N ASP A 29 20.90 16.79 17.81
CA ASP A 29 21.23 17.38 19.11
C ASP A 29 19.95 17.81 19.84
N ARG A 30 19.89 17.56 21.16
CA ARG A 30 18.70 17.88 21.98
C ARG A 30 18.35 19.36 21.95
N SER A 31 19.36 20.24 21.78
CA SER A 31 19.17 21.69 21.66
C SER A 31 18.42 22.11 20.40
N ALA A 32 18.37 21.27 19.36
CA ALA A 32 17.66 21.57 18.12
C ALA A 32 16.14 21.43 18.26
N SER A 33 15.66 20.56 19.17
CA SER A 33 14.23 20.31 19.39
C SER A 33 13.41 21.57 19.73
N PRO A 34 13.77 22.39 20.73
CA PRO A 34 13.02 23.61 21.03
C PRO A 34 13.05 24.64 19.89
N LEU A 35 14.14 24.71 19.12
CA LEU A 35 14.24 25.61 17.96
C LEU A 35 13.30 25.15 16.83
N MET A 36 13.25 23.84 16.56
CA MET A 36 12.32 23.28 15.58
C MET A 36 10.86 23.45 16.03
N ALA A 37 10.56 23.21 17.31
CA ALA A 37 9.21 23.37 17.86
C ALA A 37 8.71 24.83 17.76
N ALA A 38 9.57 25.82 17.98
CA ALA A 38 9.22 27.23 17.81
C ALA A 38 8.90 27.60 16.35
N ALA A 39 9.53 26.91 15.38
CA ALA A 39 9.39 27.20 13.96
C ALA A 39 8.38 26.31 13.21
N VAL A 40 7.94 25.18 13.78
CA VAL A 40 7.18 24.14 13.06
C VAL A 40 5.90 24.66 12.41
N ALA A 41 5.17 25.58 13.06
CA ALA A 41 3.95 26.16 12.52
C ALA A 41 4.19 26.92 11.19
N LYS A 42 5.40 27.45 10.99
CA LYS A 42 5.80 28.14 9.75
C LYS A 42 6.01 27.17 8.57
N LEU A 43 5.99 25.84 8.78
CA LEU A 43 5.97 24.87 7.67
C LEU A 43 4.79 25.10 6.72
N SER A 44 3.66 25.59 7.22
CA SER A 44 2.49 25.97 6.40
C SER A 44 2.77 27.06 5.36
N GLN A 45 3.87 27.81 5.50
CA GLN A 45 4.30 28.89 4.59
C GLN A 45 5.28 28.38 3.52
N VAL A 46 5.77 27.15 3.64
CA VAL A 46 6.72 26.55 2.71
C VAL A 46 5.96 25.93 1.53
N ALA A 47 6.46 26.12 0.31
CA ALA A 47 5.94 25.43 -0.87
C ALA A 47 5.89 23.91 -0.65
N VAL A 48 4.73 23.30 -0.92
CA VAL A 48 4.46 21.89 -0.59
C VAL A 48 5.42 20.94 -1.28
N GLU A 49 5.85 21.25 -2.50
CA GLU A 49 6.81 20.47 -3.28
C GLU A 49 8.14 20.31 -2.53
N ARG A 50 8.62 21.37 -1.87
CA ARG A 50 9.85 21.33 -1.07
C ARG A 50 9.70 20.44 0.17
N ILE A 51 8.52 20.43 0.79
CA ILE A 51 8.25 19.58 1.96
C ILE A 51 8.17 18.12 1.53
N VAL A 52 7.46 17.86 0.43
CA VAL A 52 7.25 16.51 -0.13
C VAL A 52 8.58 15.88 -0.54
N GLU A 53 9.46 16.64 -1.20
CA GLU A 53 10.79 16.13 -1.59
C GLU A 53 11.60 15.67 -0.37
N GLU A 54 11.57 16.42 0.73
CA GLU A 54 12.26 16.03 1.97
C GLU A 54 11.57 14.82 2.65
N LEU A 55 10.23 14.78 2.66
CA LEU A 55 9.47 13.69 3.25
C LEU A 55 9.65 12.36 2.49
N LEU A 56 9.59 12.37 1.16
CA LEU A 56 9.78 11.17 0.36
C LEU A 56 11.23 10.71 0.36
N ALA A 57 12.18 11.63 0.47
CA ALA A 57 13.57 11.27 0.69
C ALA A 57 13.80 10.62 2.06
N ILE A 58 13.06 10.99 3.12
CA ILE A 58 13.03 10.23 4.39
C ILE A 58 12.57 8.79 4.13
N PHE A 59 11.45 8.61 3.43
CA PHE A 59 10.90 7.29 3.13
C PHE A 59 11.78 6.43 2.20
N HIS A 60 12.68 7.05 1.44
CA HIS A 60 13.66 6.33 0.63
C HIS A 60 14.74 5.65 1.49
N THR A 61 15.08 6.23 2.65
CA THR A 61 16.08 5.65 3.57
C THR A 61 15.59 4.33 4.18
N ASP A 62 16.51 3.52 4.69
CA ASP A 62 16.16 2.30 5.44
C ASP A 62 15.77 2.57 6.91
N ARG A 63 15.79 3.84 7.33
CA ARG A 63 15.55 4.27 8.71
C ARG A 63 14.59 5.46 8.77
N ALA A 64 13.47 5.36 8.06
CA ALA A 64 12.47 6.41 7.97
C ALA A 64 11.71 6.60 9.30
N ALA A 65 11.47 5.53 10.06
CA ALA A 65 10.57 5.55 11.21
C ALA A 65 10.99 6.54 12.31
N PRO A 66 12.25 6.59 12.79
CA PRO A 66 12.65 7.60 13.77
C PRO A 66 12.42 9.04 13.30
N ALA A 67 12.64 9.31 12.01
CA ALA A 67 12.39 10.61 11.41
C ALA A 67 10.89 10.95 11.39
N VAL A 68 10.05 10.01 10.95
CA VAL A 68 8.58 10.19 10.92
C VAL A 68 8.01 10.36 12.33
N HIS A 69 8.50 9.60 13.32
CA HIS A 69 8.13 9.78 14.73
C HIS A 69 8.55 11.16 15.26
N GLY A 70 9.75 11.64 14.92
CA GLY A 70 10.20 12.97 15.30
C GLY A 70 9.36 14.09 14.69
N LEU A 71 8.99 13.96 13.41
CA LEU A 71 8.06 14.87 12.74
C LEU A 71 6.67 14.86 13.37
N ASN A 72 6.15 13.68 13.75
CA ASN A 72 4.89 13.57 14.49
C ASN A 72 4.97 14.26 15.85
N ALA A 73 6.05 14.04 16.61
CA ALA A 73 6.24 14.63 17.93
C ALA A 73 6.30 16.17 17.91
N LEU A 74 6.79 16.75 16.81
CA LEU A 74 6.78 18.20 16.60
C LEU A 74 5.44 18.74 16.08
N GLY A 75 4.47 17.90 15.72
CA GLY A 75 3.24 18.31 15.05
C GLY A 75 3.43 18.65 13.56
N ALA A 76 4.59 18.34 12.98
CA ALA A 76 4.84 18.59 11.55
C ALA A 76 3.96 17.71 10.66
N LEU A 77 3.72 16.44 11.05
CA LEU A 77 2.83 15.56 10.28
C LEU A 77 1.39 16.07 10.24
N ASP A 78 0.89 16.71 11.29
CA ASP A 78 -0.46 17.29 11.31
C ASP A 78 -0.60 18.46 10.31
N LEU A 79 0.51 19.13 9.97
CA LEU A 79 0.53 20.17 8.93
C LEU A 79 0.70 19.57 7.53
N ILE A 80 1.45 18.47 7.40
CA ILE A 80 1.79 17.87 6.11
C ILE A 80 0.74 16.88 5.63
N ILE A 81 0.10 16.13 6.52
CA ILE A 81 -0.98 15.18 6.22
C ILE A 81 -2.01 15.31 7.36
N PRO A 82 -2.88 16.35 7.33
CA PRO A 82 -3.80 16.65 8.43
C PRO A 82 -4.74 15.49 8.80
N GLU A 83 -5.05 14.61 7.85
CA GLU A 83 -5.91 13.44 8.03
C GLU A 83 -5.36 12.46 9.08
N LEU A 84 -4.04 12.42 9.27
CA LEU A 84 -3.40 11.59 10.31
C LEU A 84 -3.81 12.00 11.72
N SER A 85 -4.02 13.30 11.95
CA SER A 85 -4.40 13.82 13.27
C SER A 85 -5.74 13.27 13.77
N LEU A 86 -6.63 12.91 12.85
CA LEU A 86 -7.94 12.33 13.16
C LEU A 86 -7.84 10.92 13.76
N GLY A 87 -6.72 10.21 13.53
CA GLY A 87 -6.46 8.89 14.12
C GLY A 87 -5.93 8.93 15.56
N ARG A 88 -5.54 10.11 16.06
CA ARG A 88 -4.96 10.27 17.40
C ARG A 88 -6.03 10.04 18.47
N GLY A 89 -5.75 9.14 19.41
CA GLY A 89 -6.66 8.74 20.47
C GLY A 89 -7.82 7.84 20.02
N VAL A 90 -7.88 7.45 18.73
CA VAL A 90 -8.93 6.56 18.23
C VAL A 90 -8.56 5.10 18.53
N GLU A 91 -9.15 4.53 19.57
CA GLU A 91 -8.97 3.13 19.94
C GLU A 91 -9.52 2.17 18.88
N GLN A 92 -8.83 1.04 18.68
CA GLN A 92 -9.09 0.10 17.58
C GLN A 92 -9.44 -1.32 18.05
N GLY A 93 -10.11 -1.42 19.20
CA GLY A 93 -10.56 -2.68 19.79
C GLY A 93 -9.41 -3.64 20.13
N GLY A 94 -9.73 -4.92 20.34
CA GLY A 94 -8.79 -5.88 20.92
C GLY A 94 -7.69 -6.43 19.97
N PHE A 95 -7.76 -6.17 18.66
CA PHE A 95 -6.73 -6.65 17.72
C PHE A 95 -5.49 -5.74 17.67
N HIS A 96 -5.64 -4.47 18.07
CA HIS A 96 -4.55 -3.50 18.09
C HIS A 96 -4.20 -3.15 19.53
N HIS A 97 -2.98 -2.67 19.73
CA HIS A 97 -2.45 -2.23 21.03
C HIS A 97 -2.17 -0.72 21.05
N LEU A 98 -2.41 -0.05 19.92
CA LEU A 98 -2.18 1.37 19.68
C LEU A 98 -3.46 1.99 19.11
N ASP A 99 -3.60 3.30 19.26
CA ASP A 99 -4.60 4.07 18.50
C ASP A 99 -4.29 4.04 17.00
N VAL A 100 -5.20 4.57 16.16
CA VAL A 100 -5.04 4.54 14.70
C VAL A 100 -3.71 5.17 14.27
N LEU A 101 -3.36 6.36 14.79
CA LEU A 101 -2.11 7.03 14.41
C LEU A 101 -0.87 6.27 14.91
N GLY A 102 -0.89 5.78 16.14
CA GLY A 102 0.20 4.98 16.69
C GLY A 102 0.43 3.70 15.89
N HIS A 103 -0.64 3.01 15.48
CA HIS A 103 -0.57 1.85 14.60
C HIS A 103 0.02 2.18 13.23
N GLN A 104 -0.38 3.29 12.61
CA GLN A 104 0.20 3.78 11.35
C GLN A 104 1.70 4.05 11.47
N LEU A 105 2.15 4.66 12.57
CA LEU A 105 3.57 4.90 12.83
C LEU A 105 4.34 3.58 13.06
N GLU A 106 3.77 2.63 13.80
CA GLU A 106 4.34 1.29 13.98
C GLU A 106 4.41 0.53 12.64
N ALA A 107 3.44 0.71 11.74
CA ALA A 107 3.50 0.14 10.39
C ALA A 107 4.69 0.71 9.59
N VAL A 108 5.06 1.98 9.77
CA VAL A 108 6.29 2.54 9.20
C VAL A 108 7.54 1.86 9.81
N VAL A 109 7.56 1.64 11.13
CA VAL A 109 8.65 0.89 11.81
C VAL A 109 8.79 -0.52 11.21
N GLN A 110 7.68 -1.23 11.02
CA GLN A 110 7.72 -2.56 10.40
C GLN A 110 8.17 -2.50 8.94
N SER A 111 7.74 -1.48 8.18
CA SER A 111 8.19 -1.30 6.81
C SER A 111 9.70 -1.03 6.69
N ASP A 112 10.32 -0.29 7.61
CA ASP A 112 11.78 -0.14 7.67
C ASP A 112 12.45 -1.51 7.86
N ARG A 113 11.99 -2.27 8.86
CA ARG A 113 12.54 -3.59 9.19
C ARG A 113 12.42 -4.58 8.03
N ILE A 114 11.23 -4.70 7.45
CA ILE A 114 10.93 -5.66 6.37
C ILE A 114 11.73 -5.31 5.11
N LEU A 115 11.80 -4.02 4.76
CA LEU A 115 12.35 -3.56 3.48
C LEU A 115 13.86 -3.25 3.52
N LEU A 116 14.50 -3.35 4.68
CA LEU A 116 15.94 -3.17 4.85
C LEU A 116 16.71 -4.20 4.03
N ASP A 117 16.49 -5.48 4.30
CA ASP A 117 17.20 -6.60 3.68
C ASP A 117 16.28 -7.74 3.24
N CYS A 118 14.97 -7.62 3.48
CA CYS A 118 14.00 -8.65 3.14
C CYS A 118 14.32 -10.02 3.80
N ALA A 119 15.10 -10.04 4.89
CA ALA A 119 15.68 -11.27 5.45
C ALA A 119 14.63 -12.26 5.96
N GLU A 120 13.44 -11.80 6.32
CA GLU A 120 12.35 -12.66 6.77
C GLU A 120 11.68 -13.45 5.64
N PHE A 121 11.87 -13.04 4.38
CA PHE A 121 11.38 -13.80 3.24
C PHE A 121 12.34 -14.95 2.89
N SER A 122 11.79 -16.01 2.29
CA SER A 122 12.59 -17.10 1.74
C SER A 122 13.61 -16.61 0.71
N GLU A 123 14.76 -17.30 0.66
CA GLU A 123 15.91 -16.92 -0.16
C GLU A 123 15.58 -16.60 -1.63
N PRO A 124 14.72 -17.37 -2.34
CA PRO A 124 14.36 -17.05 -3.72
C PRO A 124 13.68 -15.68 -3.88
N LEU A 125 12.94 -15.22 -2.86
CA LEU A 125 12.14 -13.99 -2.92
C LEU A 125 12.92 -12.73 -2.53
N ARG A 126 13.98 -12.84 -1.73
CA ARG A 126 14.72 -11.67 -1.20
C ARG A 126 15.16 -10.73 -2.32
N ALA A 127 15.95 -11.23 -3.27
CA ALA A 127 16.49 -10.39 -4.34
C ALA A 127 15.41 -9.82 -5.29
N PRO A 128 14.40 -10.59 -5.75
CA PRO A 128 13.27 -10.03 -6.51
C PRO A 128 12.51 -8.93 -5.77
N VAL A 129 12.19 -9.13 -4.49
CA VAL A 129 11.47 -8.13 -3.68
C VAL A 129 12.32 -6.87 -3.50
N MET A 130 13.61 -7.01 -3.17
CA MET A 130 14.51 -5.85 -3.06
C MET A 130 14.61 -5.08 -4.36
N ARG A 131 14.77 -5.76 -5.51
CA ARG A 131 14.79 -5.11 -6.83
C ARG A 131 13.47 -4.40 -7.12
N TYR A 132 12.34 -5.02 -6.81
CA TYR A 132 11.04 -4.39 -6.96
C TYR A 132 10.95 -3.09 -6.13
N CYS A 133 11.31 -3.15 -4.85
CA CYS A 133 11.28 -1.98 -3.97
C CYS A 133 12.23 -0.85 -4.42
N ALA A 134 13.38 -1.19 -5.00
CA ALA A 134 14.35 -0.23 -5.51
C ALA A 134 13.95 0.45 -6.82
N GLN A 135 12.98 -0.07 -7.56
CA GLN A 135 12.52 0.53 -8.82
C GLN A 135 11.93 1.93 -8.57
N GLU A 136 12.38 2.87 -9.38
CA GLU A 136 11.77 4.19 -9.52
C GLU A 136 10.44 4.05 -10.29
N LEU A 137 9.34 4.48 -9.67
CA LEU A 137 8.02 4.43 -10.29
C LEU A 137 7.76 5.65 -11.18
N SER A 138 8.41 6.76 -10.84
CA SER A 138 8.52 8.00 -11.61
C SER A 138 9.98 8.45 -11.57
N GLU A 139 10.34 9.52 -12.27
CA GLU A 139 11.69 10.13 -12.20
C GLU A 139 12.12 10.59 -10.79
N ARG A 140 11.23 10.52 -9.78
CA ARG A 140 11.48 11.10 -8.46
C ARG A 140 11.49 10.10 -7.30
N HIS A 141 10.62 9.08 -7.32
CA HIS A 141 10.40 8.26 -6.12
C HIS A 141 10.38 6.76 -6.41
N SER A 142 11.03 6.01 -5.51
CA SER A 142 11.07 4.56 -5.53
C SER A 142 9.78 3.94 -4.99
N ARG A 143 9.49 2.71 -5.40
CA ARG A 143 8.39 1.91 -4.84
C ARG A 143 8.55 1.74 -3.33
N LYS A 144 9.77 1.59 -2.80
CA LYS A 144 10.07 1.56 -1.36
C LYS A 144 9.48 2.78 -0.66
N ALA A 145 9.78 3.99 -1.13
CA ALA A 145 9.29 5.22 -0.50
C ALA A 145 7.75 5.29 -0.49
N LEU A 146 7.12 4.90 -1.61
CA LEU A 146 5.66 4.89 -1.75
C LEU A 146 4.98 3.81 -0.89
N ILE A 147 5.62 2.66 -0.68
CA ILE A 147 5.15 1.62 0.25
C ILE A 147 5.16 2.16 1.68
N LYS A 148 6.24 2.85 2.10
CA LYS A 148 6.30 3.42 3.46
C LYS A 148 5.30 4.56 3.66
N LEU A 149 5.11 5.42 2.64
CA LEU A 149 4.04 6.42 2.65
C LEU A 149 2.67 5.74 2.76
N SER A 150 2.43 4.68 1.98
CA SER A 150 1.18 3.91 2.02
C SER A 150 0.96 3.27 3.39
N ALA A 151 2.00 2.73 4.03
CA ALA A 151 1.94 2.20 5.39
C ALA A 151 1.56 3.29 6.41
N LEU A 152 2.08 4.51 6.26
CA LEU A 152 1.70 5.63 7.12
C LEU A 152 0.22 6.01 6.96
N ILE A 153 -0.36 5.88 5.77
CA ILE A 153 -1.73 6.37 5.49
C ILE A 153 -2.78 5.27 5.24
N HIS A 154 -2.45 3.98 5.35
CA HIS A 154 -3.38 2.88 4.97
C HIS A 154 -4.72 2.95 5.70
N ASP A 155 -4.70 3.41 6.95
CA ASP A 155 -5.85 3.44 7.86
C ASP A 155 -6.50 4.82 8.04
N VAL A 156 -6.19 5.82 7.21
CA VAL A 156 -6.75 7.19 7.38
C VAL A 156 -8.27 7.25 7.31
N GLY A 157 -8.93 6.23 6.76
CA GLY A 157 -10.39 6.13 6.71
C GLY A 157 -11.04 5.65 8.01
N LYS A 158 -10.30 5.04 8.95
CA LYS A 158 -10.87 4.45 10.18
C LYS A 158 -11.63 5.48 11.03
N PRO A 159 -11.11 6.68 11.32
CA PRO A 159 -11.81 7.65 12.17
C PRO A 159 -13.22 7.99 11.68
N ALA A 160 -13.40 8.15 10.36
CA ALA A 160 -14.68 8.48 9.75
C ALA A 160 -15.68 7.31 9.73
N ARG A 161 -15.20 6.07 9.92
CA ARG A 161 -16.00 4.84 9.84
C ARG A 161 -16.15 4.13 11.18
N ARG A 162 -15.76 4.78 12.28
CA ARG A 162 -15.82 4.22 13.62
C ARG A 162 -17.26 4.03 14.08
N THR A 163 -17.62 2.80 14.41
CA THR A 163 -18.85 2.46 15.13
C THR A 163 -18.51 1.73 16.42
N VAL A 164 -19.34 1.88 17.45
CA VAL A 164 -19.20 1.18 18.73
C VAL A 164 -20.50 0.45 19.01
N GLU A 165 -20.42 -0.86 19.13
CA GLU A 165 -21.56 -1.74 19.44
C GLU A 165 -21.91 -1.67 20.94
N PRO A 166 -23.12 -2.11 21.35
CA PRO A 166 -23.55 -2.08 22.75
C PRO A 166 -22.66 -2.87 23.72
N ASP A 167 -21.91 -3.86 23.24
CA ASP A 167 -20.95 -4.66 24.01
C ASP A 167 -19.56 -4.01 24.10
N GLY A 168 -19.37 -2.84 23.49
CA GLY A 168 -18.12 -2.09 23.46
C GLY A 168 -17.18 -2.49 22.32
N GLU A 169 -17.57 -3.40 21.42
CA GLU A 169 -16.75 -3.71 20.25
C GLU A 169 -16.72 -2.54 19.25
N VAL A 170 -15.52 -2.25 18.73
CA VAL A 170 -15.28 -1.16 17.79
C VAL A 170 -15.12 -1.72 16.39
N TRP A 171 -15.85 -1.16 15.43
CA TRP A 171 -15.79 -1.54 14.02
C TRP A 171 -15.48 -0.35 13.13
N PHE A 172 -14.91 -0.65 11.95
CA PHE A 172 -14.51 0.34 10.94
C PHE A 172 -14.93 -0.13 9.54
N LEU A 173 -16.22 -0.44 9.34
CA LEU A 173 -16.68 -1.05 8.10
C LEU A 173 -16.61 -0.06 6.91
N GLY A 174 -15.91 -0.44 5.84
CA GLY A 174 -15.72 0.38 4.64
C GLY A 174 -14.70 1.51 4.81
N HIS A 175 -13.75 1.35 5.73
CA HIS A 175 -12.68 2.33 5.94
C HIS A 175 -11.66 2.33 4.80
N GLU A 176 -11.57 1.25 4.04
CA GLU A 176 -10.72 1.11 2.87
C GLU A 176 -11.23 1.95 1.69
N GLU A 177 -12.55 2.05 1.47
CA GLU A 177 -13.12 2.95 0.46
C GLU A 177 -12.95 4.41 0.88
N THR A 178 -13.35 4.74 2.12
CA THR A 178 -13.23 6.10 2.65
C THR A 178 -11.77 6.54 2.70
N GLY A 179 -10.88 5.63 3.10
CA GLY A 179 -9.44 5.85 3.14
C GLY A 179 -8.88 6.12 1.75
N ALA A 180 -9.34 5.41 0.71
CA ALA A 180 -8.90 5.64 -0.65
C ALA A 180 -9.33 7.02 -1.19
N GLU A 181 -10.52 7.50 -0.82
CA GLU A 181 -10.99 8.85 -1.15
C GLU A 181 -10.14 9.93 -0.47
N LEU A 182 -9.83 9.75 0.82
CA LEU A 182 -8.92 10.64 1.55
C LEU A 182 -7.50 10.59 0.96
N ALA A 183 -7.01 9.40 0.61
CA ALA A 183 -5.71 9.21 -0.02
C ALA A 183 -5.61 9.97 -1.35
N ALA A 184 -6.67 10.02 -2.16
CA ALA A 184 -6.70 10.80 -3.39
C ALA A 184 -6.46 12.31 -3.13
N GLY A 185 -7.09 12.86 -2.09
CA GLY A 185 -6.85 14.23 -1.63
C GLY A 185 -5.42 14.44 -1.12
N ILE A 186 -4.90 13.49 -0.33
CA ILE A 186 -3.53 13.52 0.19
C ILE A 186 -2.52 13.53 -0.97
N VAL A 187 -2.60 12.60 -1.91
CA VAL A 187 -1.61 12.50 -3.02
C VAL A 187 -1.66 13.71 -3.94
N GLN A 188 -2.84 14.29 -4.16
CA GLN A 188 -2.99 15.54 -4.92
C GLN A 188 -2.31 16.71 -4.21
N ARG A 189 -2.52 16.84 -2.89
CA ARG A 189 -1.91 17.88 -2.07
C ARG A 189 -0.40 17.70 -1.96
N LEU A 190 0.08 16.46 -1.90
CA LEU A 190 1.50 16.12 -1.95
C LEU A 190 2.10 16.20 -3.37
N ARG A 191 1.33 16.59 -4.39
CA ARG A 191 1.82 16.77 -5.78
C ARG A 191 2.50 15.52 -6.36
N LEU A 192 2.04 14.32 -5.97
CA LEU A 192 2.53 13.08 -6.58
C LEU A 192 2.09 13.01 -8.04
N SER A 193 2.91 12.37 -8.89
CA SER A 193 2.50 12.08 -10.27
C SER A 193 1.29 11.16 -10.30
N ASN A 194 0.55 11.17 -11.41
CA ASN A 194 -0.63 10.31 -11.59
C ASN A 194 -0.33 8.82 -11.31
N ARG A 195 0.85 8.34 -11.71
CA ARG A 195 1.25 6.94 -11.52
C ARG A 195 1.53 6.60 -10.05
N GLU A 196 2.16 7.50 -9.31
CA GLU A 196 2.45 7.36 -7.88
C GLU A 196 1.18 7.48 -7.05
N GLY A 197 0.34 8.48 -7.35
CA GLY A 197 -0.95 8.66 -6.71
C GLY A 197 -1.85 7.44 -6.89
N ASP A 198 -1.91 6.88 -8.11
CA ASP A 198 -2.65 5.63 -8.40
C ASP A 198 -2.15 4.46 -7.56
N MET A 199 -0.83 4.26 -7.46
CA MET A 199 -0.26 3.20 -6.62
C MET A 199 -0.66 3.38 -5.15
N VAL A 200 -0.46 4.57 -4.58
CA VAL A 200 -0.78 4.86 -3.17
C VAL A 200 -2.27 4.66 -2.89
N CYS A 201 -3.16 5.17 -3.76
CA CYS A 201 -4.60 4.99 -3.60
C CYS A 201 -5.00 3.52 -3.67
N LYS A 202 -4.39 2.72 -4.56
CA LYS A 202 -4.60 1.27 -4.62
C LYS A 202 -4.15 0.58 -3.34
N MET A 203 -3.01 0.98 -2.75
CA MET A 203 -2.52 0.37 -1.52
C MET A 203 -3.52 0.59 -0.40
N VAL A 204 -3.99 1.82 -0.22
CA VAL A 204 -5.00 2.17 0.79
C VAL A 204 -6.32 1.42 0.53
N ARG A 205 -6.81 1.40 -0.72
CA ARG A 205 -8.07 0.73 -1.07
C ARG A 205 -8.05 -0.77 -0.85
N HIS A 206 -6.90 -1.41 -1.05
CA HIS A 206 -6.80 -2.87 -1.14
C HIS A 206 -5.99 -3.51 -0.01
N HIS A 207 -5.54 -2.74 0.99
CA HIS A 207 -4.67 -3.23 2.07
C HIS A 207 -5.26 -4.41 2.87
N LEU A 208 -6.59 -4.54 2.97
CA LEU A 208 -7.24 -5.67 3.65
C LEU A 208 -7.23 -6.97 2.83
N ARG A 209 -7.12 -6.89 1.50
CA ARG A 209 -7.29 -8.05 0.60
C ARG A 209 -6.28 -9.17 0.87
N PRO A 210 -4.97 -8.90 1.06
CA PRO A 210 -4.03 -9.95 1.44
C PRO A 210 -4.41 -10.61 2.77
N GLY A 211 -4.93 -9.82 3.72
CA GLY A 211 -5.46 -10.32 4.99
C GLY A 211 -6.57 -11.35 4.81
N PHE A 212 -7.55 -11.09 3.93
CA PHE A 212 -8.60 -12.06 3.61
C PHE A 212 -8.03 -13.31 2.94
N LEU A 213 -7.14 -13.15 1.94
CA LEU A 213 -6.52 -14.29 1.24
C LEU A 213 -5.67 -15.16 2.19
N SER A 214 -5.00 -14.56 3.16
CA SER A 214 -4.14 -15.27 4.11
C SER A 214 -4.91 -16.19 5.08
N ARG A 215 -6.22 -15.95 5.25
CA ARG A 215 -7.10 -16.74 6.11
C ARG A 215 -7.68 -17.95 5.38
N GLU A 216 -7.63 -17.98 4.05
CA GLU A 216 -8.10 -19.11 3.27
C GLU A 216 -7.18 -20.32 3.46
N PRO A 217 -7.75 -21.54 3.62
CA PRO A 217 -6.93 -22.77 3.68
C PRO A 217 -5.99 -22.90 2.47
N GLN A 218 -6.51 -22.56 1.28
CA GLN A 218 -5.76 -22.53 0.03
C GLN A 218 -6.18 -21.31 -0.78
N ILE A 219 -5.20 -20.57 -1.31
CA ILE A 219 -5.48 -19.47 -2.23
C ILE A 219 -5.73 -20.10 -3.61
N THR A 220 -6.93 -19.91 -4.13
CA THR A 220 -7.28 -20.43 -5.46
C THR A 220 -6.61 -19.62 -6.57
N ARG A 221 -6.34 -20.26 -7.72
CA ARG A 221 -5.81 -19.55 -8.91
C ARG A 221 -6.70 -18.38 -9.32
N ARG A 222 -8.02 -18.54 -9.22
CA ARG A 222 -9.00 -17.46 -9.46
C ARG A 222 -8.77 -16.26 -8.54
N ALA A 223 -8.61 -16.51 -7.25
CA ALA A 223 -8.41 -15.45 -6.27
C ALA A 223 -7.08 -14.71 -6.49
N MET A 224 -6.00 -15.45 -6.79
CA MET A 224 -4.71 -14.84 -7.18
C MET A 224 -4.85 -13.98 -8.43
N TYR A 225 -5.49 -14.52 -9.48
CA TYR A 225 -5.69 -13.79 -10.73
C TYR A 225 -6.50 -12.53 -10.52
N ARG A 226 -7.62 -12.57 -9.78
CA ARG A 226 -8.41 -11.37 -9.45
C ARG A 226 -7.58 -10.34 -8.69
N PHE A 227 -6.80 -10.78 -7.69
CA PHE A 227 -5.94 -9.91 -6.91
C PHE A 227 -4.95 -9.14 -7.81
N PHE A 228 -4.23 -9.85 -8.68
CA PHE A 228 -3.27 -9.24 -9.58
C PHE A 228 -3.88 -8.56 -10.81
N LYS A 229 -5.10 -8.92 -11.22
CA LYS A 229 -5.83 -8.22 -12.27
C LYS A 229 -6.16 -6.79 -11.84
N ASP A 230 -6.60 -6.62 -10.60
CA ASP A 230 -6.99 -5.31 -10.08
C ASP A 230 -5.78 -4.43 -9.75
N LEU A 231 -4.72 -5.04 -9.18
CA LEU A 231 -3.53 -4.32 -8.73
C LEU A 231 -2.44 -4.19 -9.80
N GLY A 232 -2.42 -5.10 -10.78
CA GLY A 232 -1.37 -5.20 -11.79
C GLY A 232 0.02 -5.28 -11.15
N ASP A 233 0.91 -4.43 -11.63
CA ASP A 233 2.30 -4.29 -11.18
C ASP A 233 2.44 -3.74 -9.75
N ASP A 234 1.35 -3.30 -9.13
CA ASP A 234 1.33 -2.81 -7.74
C ASP A 234 0.94 -3.91 -6.74
N GLY A 235 0.70 -5.14 -7.23
CA GLY A 235 0.40 -6.30 -6.39
C GLY A 235 1.42 -6.52 -5.26
N PRO A 236 2.73 -6.61 -5.55
CA PRO A 236 3.74 -6.79 -4.50
C PRO A 236 3.79 -5.64 -3.50
N ALA A 237 3.57 -4.38 -3.92
CA ALA A 237 3.50 -3.26 -2.99
C ALA A 237 2.32 -3.39 -2.01
N CYS A 238 1.16 -3.87 -2.49
CA CYS A 238 -0.02 -4.08 -1.64
C CYS A 238 0.25 -5.18 -0.60
N LEU A 239 0.88 -6.26 -1.05
CA LEU A 239 1.33 -7.37 -0.20
C LEU A 239 2.32 -6.92 0.88
N LEU A 240 3.30 -6.09 0.53
CA LEU A 240 4.31 -5.57 1.46
C LEU A 240 3.72 -4.54 2.44
N THR A 241 2.81 -3.68 1.97
CA THR A 241 2.09 -2.71 2.83
C THR A 241 1.24 -3.44 3.86
N TRP A 242 0.47 -4.44 3.42
CA TRP A 242 -0.31 -5.28 4.33
C TRP A 242 0.58 -6.05 5.32
N TRP A 243 1.75 -6.54 4.88
CA TRP A 243 2.64 -7.27 5.78
C TRP A 243 3.17 -6.38 6.90
N ALA A 244 3.53 -5.14 6.59
CA ALA A 244 3.92 -4.15 7.59
C ALA A 244 2.78 -3.84 8.59
N ASP A 245 1.56 -3.62 8.09
CA ASP A 245 0.34 -3.45 8.90
C ASP A 245 0.09 -4.67 9.82
N ARG A 246 0.16 -5.89 9.25
CA ARG A 246 -0.02 -7.13 10.00
C ARG A 246 0.99 -7.29 11.13
N MET A 247 2.26 -6.93 10.88
CA MET A 247 3.34 -7.01 11.87
C MET A 247 3.26 -5.91 12.95
N ALA A 248 2.57 -4.80 12.66
CA ALA A 248 2.23 -3.75 13.61
C ALA A 248 1.03 -4.13 14.50
N THR A 249 0.16 -5.03 14.02
CA THR A 249 -1.03 -5.50 14.75
C THR A 249 -0.71 -6.50 15.86
N ARG A 250 -0.54 -6.01 17.10
CA ARG A 250 -0.13 -6.79 18.30
C ARG A 250 -1.08 -6.73 19.51
N GLY A 251 -2.37 -6.47 19.30
CA GLY A 251 -3.34 -6.45 20.41
C GLY A 251 -3.61 -7.83 21.02
N PRO A 252 -4.30 -7.90 22.17
CA PRO A 252 -4.57 -9.14 22.90
C PRO A 252 -5.40 -10.18 22.12
N LYS A 253 -6.24 -9.75 21.16
CA LYS A 253 -6.98 -10.65 20.25
C LYS A 253 -6.14 -11.07 19.03
N SER A 254 -4.92 -10.54 18.86
CA SER A 254 -4.03 -10.88 17.75
C SER A 254 -3.48 -12.29 17.92
N ARG A 255 -3.60 -13.09 16.86
CA ARG A 255 -3.14 -14.49 16.82
C ARG A 255 -1.72 -14.56 16.29
N LEU A 256 -0.75 -14.51 17.20
CA LEU A 256 0.68 -14.57 16.86
C LEU A 256 1.10 -15.93 16.30
N ASP A 257 0.39 -16.99 16.68
CA ASP A 257 0.54 -18.36 16.16
C ASP A 257 0.23 -18.49 14.66
N GLN A 258 -0.51 -17.53 14.09
CA GLN A 258 -0.86 -17.52 12.66
C GLN A 258 0.14 -16.77 11.78
N VAL A 259 1.12 -16.08 12.36
CA VAL A 259 2.06 -15.22 11.61
C VAL A 259 2.84 -16.02 10.57
N ASP A 260 3.36 -17.20 10.92
CA ASP A 260 4.12 -18.02 9.98
C ASP A 260 3.27 -18.54 8.82
N GLN A 261 2.02 -18.94 9.08
CA GLN A 261 1.08 -19.33 8.04
C GLN A 261 0.78 -18.15 7.11
N GLN A 262 0.53 -16.97 7.68
CA GLN A 262 0.26 -15.75 6.92
C GLN A 262 1.46 -15.32 6.06
N ARG A 263 2.69 -15.45 6.59
CA ARG A 263 3.93 -15.24 5.82
C ARG A 263 4.03 -16.23 4.66
N ALA A 264 3.72 -17.50 4.88
CA ALA A 264 3.73 -18.50 3.80
C ALA A 264 2.73 -18.15 2.68
N LYS A 265 1.54 -17.64 3.02
CA LYS A 265 0.54 -17.16 2.04
C LYS A 265 0.98 -15.90 1.30
N LEU A 266 1.63 -14.98 1.99
CA LEU A 266 2.26 -13.81 1.39
C LEU A 266 3.32 -14.22 0.36
N GLU A 267 4.22 -15.13 0.73
CA GLU A 267 5.26 -15.63 -0.14
C GLU A 267 4.71 -16.44 -1.33
N GLU A 268 3.61 -17.17 -1.16
CA GLU A 268 2.88 -17.83 -2.25
C GLU A 268 2.43 -16.80 -3.30
N LEU A 269 1.87 -15.67 -2.88
CA LEU A 269 1.43 -14.58 -3.76
C LEU A 269 2.61 -13.85 -4.41
N LEU A 270 3.68 -13.55 -3.65
CA LEU A 270 4.89 -12.95 -4.20
C LEU A 270 5.56 -13.88 -5.23
N SER A 271 5.62 -15.17 -4.95
CA SER A 271 6.18 -16.18 -5.87
C SER A 271 5.36 -16.30 -7.14
N ALA A 272 4.03 -16.25 -7.02
CA ALA A 272 3.12 -16.17 -8.16
C ALA A 272 3.44 -14.97 -9.06
N TYR A 273 3.72 -13.80 -8.47
CA TYR A 273 4.09 -12.60 -9.20
C TYR A 273 5.47 -12.70 -9.85
N PHE A 274 6.51 -13.04 -9.10
CA PHE A 274 7.89 -12.97 -9.62
C PHE A 274 8.28 -14.13 -10.54
N PHE A 275 7.69 -15.31 -10.35
CA PHE A 275 8.14 -16.53 -11.04
C PHE A 275 7.07 -17.17 -11.92
N ARG A 276 5.80 -16.85 -11.70
CA ARG A 276 4.67 -17.48 -12.42
C ARG A 276 3.73 -16.45 -13.02
N ALA A 277 4.24 -15.26 -13.35
CA ALA A 277 3.44 -14.15 -13.86
C ALA A 277 2.57 -14.55 -15.06
N GLN A 278 3.14 -15.30 -16.02
CA GLN A 278 2.44 -15.76 -17.22
C GLN A 278 1.41 -16.88 -16.97
N GLU A 279 1.37 -17.46 -15.77
CA GLU A 279 0.39 -18.49 -15.43
C GLU A 279 -0.81 -17.90 -14.69
N VAL A 280 -0.56 -17.00 -13.73
CA VAL A 280 -1.58 -16.60 -12.74
C VAL A 280 -1.81 -15.10 -12.63
N VAL A 281 -0.87 -14.27 -13.08
CA VAL A 281 -0.97 -12.80 -12.97
C VAL A 281 -1.47 -12.20 -14.28
N LYS A 282 -0.83 -12.56 -15.39
CA LYS A 282 -1.10 -12.04 -16.73
C LYS A 282 -0.93 -13.14 -17.78
N PRO A 283 -1.85 -14.12 -17.82
CA PRO A 283 -1.75 -15.21 -18.78
C PRO A 283 -1.87 -14.72 -20.23
N PRO A 284 -1.12 -15.31 -21.19
CA PRO A 284 -1.24 -14.97 -22.61
C PRO A 284 -2.65 -15.25 -23.11
N ARG A 285 -3.28 -14.29 -23.79
CA ARG A 285 -4.66 -14.46 -24.25
C ARG A 285 -4.80 -15.66 -25.18
N LEU A 286 -5.73 -16.56 -24.87
CA LEU A 286 -6.12 -17.66 -25.77
C LEU A 286 -6.89 -17.18 -27.00
N LEU A 287 -7.67 -16.10 -26.85
CA LEU A 287 -8.57 -15.59 -27.89
C LEU A 287 -8.67 -14.06 -27.81
N GLY A 288 -8.52 -13.38 -28.95
CA GLY A 288 -8.68 -11.93 -29.07
C GLY A 288 -10.12 -11.51 -29.35
N GLY A 289 -10.46 -10.24 -29.05
CA GLY A 289 -11.79 -9.69 -29.27
C GLY A 289 -12.27 -9.76 -30.72
N ASN A 290 -11.38 -9.50 -31.69
CA ASN A 290 -11.72 -9.60 -33.12
C ASN A 290 -12.08 -11.03 -33.54
N GLN A 291 -11.34 -12.01 -33.03
CA GLN A 291 -11.60 -13.43 -33.30
C GLN A 291 -12.93 -13.86 -32.65
N LEU A 292 -13.19 -13.41 -31.43
CA LEU A 292 -14.44 -13.67 -30.72
C LEU A 292 -15.65 -13.07 -31.45
N MET A 293 -15.55 -11.81 -31.89
CA MET A 293 -16.61 -11.14 -32.65
C MET A 293 -16.89 -11.85 -33.98
N ALA A 294 -15.85 -12.20 -34.73
CA ALA A 294 -16.00 -12.91 -36.00
C ALA A 294 -16.64 -14.30 -35.81
N ALA A 295 -16.26 -15.03 -34.77
CA ALA A 295 -16.74 -16.39 -34.53
C ALA A 295 -18.17 -16.46 -33.96
N LEU A 296 -18.65 -15.39 -33.32
CA LEU A 296 -19.98 -15.32 -32.70
C LEU A 296 -20.95 -14.37 -33.43
N GLY A 297 -20.49 -13.67 -34.46
CA GLY A 297 -21.30 -12.65 -35.16
C GLY A 297 -21.65 -11.45 -34.28
N LEU A 298 -20.83 -11.14 -33.28
CA LEU A 298 -21.06 -10.04 -32.34
C LEU A 298 -20.53 -8.72 -32.91
N ARG A 299 -21.22 -7.62 -32.59
CA ARG A 299 -20.73 -6.26 -32.85
C ARG A 299 -19.85 -5.78 -31.67
N PRO A 300 -18.95 -4.81 -31.89
CA PRO A 300 -18.20 -4.19 -30.80
C PRO A 300 -19.16 -3.63 -29.73
N GLY A 301 -18.92 -3.97 -28.45
CA GLY A 301 -19.74 -3.51 -27.34
C GLY A 301 -19.39 -4.17 -25.99
N PRO A 302 -20.06 -3.78 -24.88
CA PRO A 302 -19.78 -4.27 -23.53
C PRO A 302 -19.81 -5.80 -23.41
N GLN A 303 -20.74 -6.45 -24.10
CA GLN A 303 -20.87 -7.91 -24.13
C GLN A 303 -19.58 -8.62 -24.58
N VAL A 304 -18.83 -8.05 -25.53
CA VAL A 304 -17.53 -8.62 -25.96
C VAL A 304 -16.52 -8.54 -24.82
N GLY A 305 -16.49 -7.42 -24.08
CA GLY A 305 -15.63 -7.24 -22.91
C GLY A 305 -15.97 -8.22 -21.79
N GLU A 306 -17.26 -8.44 -21.51
CA GLU A 306 -17.74 -9.41 -20.53
C GLU A 306 -17.32 -10.85 -20.89
N LEU A 307 -17.48 -11.25 -22.15
CA LEU A 307 -17.05 -12.56 -22.63
C LEU A 307 -15.52 -12.73 -22.57
N LEU A 308 -14.76 -11.70 -22.93
CA LEU A 308 -13.30 -11.73 -22.80
C LEU A 308 -12.89 -11.85 -21.33
N ALA A 309 -13.54 -11.14 -20.41
CA ALA A 309 -13.27 -11.24 -18.99
C ALA A 309 -13.60 -12.63 -18.43
N LEU A 310 -14.71 -13.24 -18.86
CA LEU A 310 -15.08 -14.62 -18.53
C LEU A 310 -14.04 -15.62 -19.02
N ILE A 311 -13.57 -15.48 -20.26
CA ILE A 311 -12.52 -16.32 -20.85
C ILE A 311 -11.21 -16.17 -20.08
N GLU A 312 -10.75 -14.94 -19.85
CA GLU A 312 -9.49 -14.68 -19.13
C GLU A 312 -9.53 -15.27 -17.71
N GLU A 313 -10.67 -15.18 -17.02
CA GLU A 313 -10.86 -15.78 -15.70
C GLU A 313 -10.85 -17.32 -15.73
N ALA A 314 -11.58 -17.92 -16.68
CA ALA A 314 -11.57 -19.38 -16.87
C ALA A 314 -10.18 -19.92 -17.24
N GLN A 315 -9.43 -19.16 -18.03
CA GLN A 315 -8.06 -19.49 -18.39
C GLN A 315 -7.15 -19.45 -17.17
N ALA A 316 -7.22 -18.40 -16.35
CA ALA A 316 -6.39 -18.28 -15.16
C ALA A 316 -6.69 -19.39 -14.13
N GLU A 317 -7.93 -19.87 -14.08
CA GLU A 317 -8.32 -21.04 -13.29
C GLU A 317 -7.77 -22.36 -13.83
N GLY A 318 -7.33 -22.40 -15.09
CA GLY A 318 -6.95 -23.62 -15.80
C GLY A 318 -8.15 -24.45 -16.29
N ARG A 319 -9.37 -23.88 -16.30
CA ARG A 319 -10.56 -24.54 -16.86
C ARG A 319 -10.54 -24.63 -18.37
N ILE A 320 -9.81 -23.72 -19.01
CA ILE A 320 -9.59 -23.70 -20.46
C ILE A 320 -8.12 -23.44 -20.76
N THR A 321 -7.62 -24.05 -21.83
CA THR A 321 -6.22 -24.03 -22.25
C THR A 321 -6.04 -23.79 -23.74
N SER A 322 -7.14 -23.80 -24.52
CA SER A 322 -7.11 -23.59 -25.96
C SER A 322 -8.10 -22.53 -26.44
N ALA A 323 -7.85 -21.98 -27.63
CA ALA A 323 -8.76 -21.04 -28.29
C ALA A 323 -10.14 -21.68 -28.60
N GLU A 324 -10.16 -22.99 -28.87
CA GLU A 324 -11.39 -23.74 -29.12
C GLU A 324 -12.26 -23.83 -27.86
N GLU A 325 -11.66 -24.15 -26.72
CA GLU A 325 -12.33 -24.19 -25.41
C GLU A 325 -12.83 -22.79 -25.01
N ALA A 326 -12.03 -21.74 -25.25
CA ALA A 326 -12.43 -20.36 -25.03
C ALA A 326 -13.69 -19.99 -25.83
N LEU A 327 -13.73 -20.37 -27.11
CA LEU A 327 -14.89 -20.10 -27.97
C LEU A 327 -16.11 -20.93 -27.55
N ALA A 328 -15.92 -22.18 -27.14
CA ALA A 328 -17.00 -23.04 -26.63
C ALA A 328 -17.63 -22.44 -25.36
N LEU A 329 -16.80 -21.97 -24.43
CA LEU A 329 -17.26 -21.30 -23.21
C LEU A 329 -18.07 -20.04 -23.54
N ALA A 330 -17.58 -19.20 -24.45
CA ALA A 330 -18.30 -17.99 -24.86
C ALA A 330 -19.66 -18.31 -25.51
N ARG A 331 -19.73 -19.34 -26.36
CA ARG A 331 -21.00 -19.80 -26.95
C ARG A 331 -21.99 -20.26 -25.90
N GLN A 332 -21.53 -21.01 -24.89
CA GLN A 332 -22.38 -21.48 -23.80
C GLN A 332 -22.93 -20.30 -23.00
N HIS A 333 -22.11 -19.30 -22.72
CA HIS A 333 -22.52 -18.13 -21.96
C HIS A 333 -23.58 -17.29 -22.70
N VAL A 334 -23.39 -17.05 -24.01
CA VAL A 334 -24.37 -16.33 -24.83
C VAL A 334 -25.72 -17.08 -24.88
N LYS A 335 -25.69 -18.41 -25.02
CA LYS A 335 -26.92 -19.23 -25.00
C LYS A 335 -27.67 -19.17 -23.67
N ALA A 336 -26.94 -19.12 -22.55
CA ALA A 336 -27.56 -19.04 -21.22
C ALA A 336 -28.16 -17.67 -20.90
N ALA A 337 -27.74 -16.62 -21.62
CA ALA A 337 -28.23 -15.25 -21.48
C ALA A 337 -29.35 -14.89 -22.48
N SER A 338 -29.72 -15.81 -23.38
CA SER A 338 -30.80 -15.66 -24.38
C SER A 338 -32.09 -16.31 -23.91
#